data_AF-A0A5D2FX53-F1
#
_entry.id   AF-A0A5D2FX53-F1
#
_cell.length_a   1.000
_cell.length_b   1.000
_cell.length_c   1.000
_cell.angle_alpha   90.00
_cell.angle_beta   90.00
_cell.angle_gamma   90.00
#
_symmetry.space_group_name_H-M   'P 1'
#
loop_
_entity.id
_entity.type
_entity.pdbx_description
1 polymer ?
#
loop_
_entity_poly.entity_id
_entity_poly.type
_entity_poly.pdbx_seq_one_letter_code
_entity_poly.pdbx_strand_id
1 'polypeptide(L)'
;MTEATKRYAVVTGANKGVGLEICKQLAQNGIMVVLTARDEKRGLEALESLKHSGLSDYLVFHQLDVADPKSIASLADFVKKQFGKLDILVNNAAILGATFFIAPGIEVNSRDIWSKATDENYELAKKCIEINYYGAKITVEALIPLLQLSDLPRIVNVSSSVVMLKVESRVPVKSHFRSQALKMVDGKVSLLQGKGEKLKGVLIGVTRN
;
A
#
# COMPACT_ATOMS: atom_id res chain seq x y z
N MET A 1 12.08 18.81 30.28
CA MET A 1 10.90 18.07 29.76
C MET A 1 11.03 18.06 28.25
N THR A 2 11.33 16.91 27.64
CA THR A 2 11.42 16.81 26.18
C THR A 2 10.01 16.88 25.62
N GLU A 3 9.69 17.97 24.92
CA GLU A 3 8.46 18.08 24.15
C GLU A 3 8.35 16.85 23.25
N ALA A 4 7.26 16.09 23.36
CA ALA A 4 7.09 14.88 22.57
C ALA A 4 6.99 15.29 21.08
N THR A 5 8.01 14.97 20.30
CA THR A 5 8.05 15.31 18.88
C THR A 5 6.87 14.68 18.16
N LYS A 6 6.01 15.50 17.54
CA LYS A 6 4.88 15.00 16.75
C LYS A 6 5.37 14.07 15.64
N ARG A 7 4.62 12.99 15.43
CA ARG A 7 4.88 12.00 14.37
C ARG A 7 3.80 12.07 13.31
N TYR A 8 4.21 11.85 12.06
CA TYR A 8 3.36 11.96 10.88
C TYR A 8 3.34 10.65 10.12
N ALA A 9 2.14 10.22 9.73
CA ALA A 9 1.92 9.02 8.94
C ALA A 9 1.14 9.32 7.66
N VAL A 10 1.42 8.57 6.60
CA VAL A 10 0.61 8.52 5.38
C VAL A 10 0.11 7.09 5.23
N VAL A 11 -1.20 6.92 5.01
CA VAL A 11 -1.81 5.62 4.73
C VAL A 11 -2.49 5.67 3.37
N THR A 12 -2.06 4.80 2.45
CA THR A 12 -2.61 4.73 1.10
C THR A 12 -3.90 3.89 1.04
N GLY A 13 -4.90 4.31 0.27
CA GLY A 13 -6.13 3.54 0.08
C GLY A 13 -6.94 3.33 1.37
N ALA A 14 -7.00 4.36 2.21
CA ALA A 14 -7.50 4.31 3.58
C ALA A 14 -8.98 4.71 3.74
N ASN A 15 -9.76 4.77 2.66
CA ASN A 15 -11.18 5.09 2.75
C ASN A 15 -12.06 3.93 3.27
N LYS A 16 -11.51 2.73 3.43
CA LYS A 16 -12.24 1.54 3.90
C LYS A 16 -11.31 0.45 4.40
N GLY A 17 -11.87 -0.54 5.08
CA GLY A 17 -11.18 -1.79 5.42
C GLY A 17 -9.95 -1.57 6.29
N VAL A 18 -8.88 -2.31 5.99
CA VAL A 18 -7.65 -2.31 6.81
C VAL A 18 -7.03 -0.91 6.88
N GLY A 19 -6.93 -0.18 5.76
CA GLY A 19 -6.35 1.17 5.75
C GLY A 19 -7.09 2.15 6.67
N LEU A 20 -8.42 2.08 6.72
CA LEU A 20 -9.23 2.94 7.59
C LEU A 20 -8.98 2.65 9.07
N GLU A 21 -8.90 1.37 9.42
CA GLU A 21 -8.61 0.94 10.80
C GLU A 21 -7.18 1.29 11.21
N ILE A 22 -6.21 1.19 10.29
CA ILE A 22 -4.83 1.66 10.54
C ILE A 22 -4.83 3.16 10.86
N CYS A 23 -5.55 3.99 10.07
CA CYS A 23 -5.67 5.41 10.37
C CYS A 23 -6.22 5.67 11.76
N LYS A 24 -7.29 4.95 12.14
CA LYS A 24 -7.92 5.06 13.46
C LYS A 24 -6.94 4.72 14.57
N GLN A 25 -6.24 3.58 14.50
CA GLN A 25 -5.31 3.16 15.54
C GLN A 25 -4.10 4.10 15.65
N LEU A 26 -3.54 4.55 14.54
CA LEU A 26 -2.43 5.52 14.56
C LEU A 26 -2.87 6.84 15.20
N ALA A 27 -4.04 7.36 14.84
CA ALA A 27 -4.60 8.58 15.41
C ALA A 27 -4.88 8.44 16.92
N GLN A 28 -5.41 7.29 17.38
CA GLN A 28 -5.59 7.00 18.81
C GLN A 28 -4.27 7.00 19.60
N ASN A 29 -3.15 6.73 18.92
CA ASN A 29 -1.80 6.79 19.50
C ASN A 29 -1.13 8.17 19.34
N GLY A 30 -1.91 9.21 19.02
CA GLY A 30 -1.45 10.60 18.91
C GLY A 30 -0.57 10.88 17.68
N ILE A 31 -0.63 10.04 16.66
CA ILE A 31 0.09 10.23 15.40
C ILE A 31 -0.82 11.00 14.44
N MET A 32 -0.31 12.07 13.82
CA MET A 32 -1.02 12.80 12.78
C MET A 32 -1.01 11.95 11.50
N VAL A 33 -2.18 11.58 10.98
CA VAL A 33 -2.33 10.70 9.82
C VAL A 33 -2.94 11.44 8.64
N VAL A 34 -2.26 11.34 7.51
CA VAL A 34 -2.81 11.65 6.19
C VAL A 34 -3.56 10.42 5.69
N LEU A 35 -4.88 10.46 5.82
CA LEU A 35 -5.79 9.49 5.21
C LEU A 35 -5.87 9.80 3.73
N THR A 36 -5.55 8.82 2.88
CA THR A 36 -5.62 9.04 1.43
C THR A 36 -6.57 8.07 0.74
N ALA A 37 -7.17 8.52 -0.35
CA ALA A 37 -8.03 7.72 -1.19
C ALA A 37 -7.98 8.26 -2.62
N ARG A 38 -8.18 7.38 -3.60
CA ARG A 38 -8.27 7.79 -5.00
C ARG A 38 -9.50 8.64 -5.27
N ASP A 39 -10.62 8.24 -4.69
CA ASP A 39 -11.89 8.96 -4.80
C ASP A 39 -12.03 9.93 -3.63
N GLU A 40 -12.09 11.22 -3.94
CA GLU A 40 -12.13 12.29 -2.95
C GLU A 40 -13.37 12.22 -2.06
N LYS A 41 -14.55 12.01 -2.66
CA LYS A 41 -15.81 11.91 -1.91
C LYS A 41 -15.74 10.80 -0.86
N ARG A 42 -15.33 9.61 -1.26
CA ARG A 42 -15.19 8.46 -0.35
C ARG A 42 -14.11 8.67 0.70
N GLY A 43 -13.06 9.41 0.37
CA GLY A 43 -12.00 9.77 1.30
C GLY A 43 -12.49 10.73 2.39
N LEU A 44 -13.26 11.76 2.00
CA LEU A 44 -13.87 12.70 2.93
C LEU A 44 -14.92 12.03 3.81
N GLU A 45 -15.79 11.18 3.26
CA GLU A 45 -16.75 10.39 4.04
C GLU A 45 -16.05 9.52 5.10
N ALA A 46 -14.94 8.87 4.72
CA ALA A 46 -14.13 8.08 5.64
C ALA A 46 -13.48 8.95 6.74
N LEU A 47 -12.96 10.13 6.39
CA LEU A 47 -12.42 11.08 7.34
C LEU A 47 -13.50 11.50 8.36
N GLU A 48 -14.68 11.91 7.90
CA GLU A 48 -15.78 12.33 8.77
C GLU A 48 -16.22 11.19 9.71
N SER A 49 -16.27 9.94 9.21
CA SER A 49 -16.62 8.79 10.04
C SER A 49 -15.66 8.60 11.25
N LEU A 50 -14.39 8.98 11.11
CA LEU A 50 -13.40 8.91 12.18
C LEU A 50 -13.39 10.16 13.08
N LYS A 51 -13.74 11.33 12.54
CA LYS A 51 -13.86 12.57 13.32
C LYS A 51 -14.90 12.48 14.43
N HIS A 52 -16.00 11.77 14.19
CA HIS A 52 -17.00 11.47 15.22
C HIS A 52 -16.47 10.66 16.41
N SER A 53 -15.25 10.11 16.33
CA SER A 53 -14.58 9.38 17.40
C SER A 53 -13.61 10.24 18.24
N GLY A 54 -13.64 11.58 18.09
CA GLY A 54 -12.75 12.49 18.83
C GLY A 54 -11.31 12.52 18.32
N LEU A 55 -11.06 12.01 17.10
CA LEU A 55 -9.73 11.89 16.49
C LEU A 55 -9.43 13.01 15.49
N SER A 56 -10.28 14.04 15.42
CA SER A 56 -10.24 15.09 14.40
C SER A 56 -8.90 15.82 14.31
N ASP A 57 -8.23 16.04 15.44
CA ASP A 57 -6.96 16.77 15.49
C ASP A 57 -5.77 15.96 14.97
N TYR A 58 -5.97 14.66 14.70
CA TYR A 58 -4.92 13.74 14.25
C TYR A 58 -5.18 13.20 12.85
N LEU A 59 -6.18 13.71 12.13
CA LEU A 59 -6.57 13.20 10.82
C LEU A 59 -6.74 14.33 9.81
N VAL A 60 -6.06 14.20 8.69
CA VAL A 60 -6.27 15.04 7.50
C VAL A 60 -6.46 14.17 6.28
N PHE A 61 -7.26 14.65 5.32
CA PHE A 61 -7.44 13.96 4.05
C PHE A 61 -6.57 14.58 2.96
N HIS A 62 -6.02 13.73 2.09
CA HIS A 62 -5.44 14.14 0.81
C HIS A 62 -5.77 13.10 -0.27
N GLN A 63 -6.21 13.54 -1.44
CA GLN A 63 -6.47 12.63 -2.56
C GLN A 63 -5.16 11.97 -3.01
N LEU A 64 -5.21 10.67 -3.30
CA LEU A 64 -4.07 9.92 -3.85
C LEU A 64 -4.55 8.82 -4.81
N ASP A 65 -4.15 8.93 -6.06
CA ASP A 65 -4.08 7.80 -6.98
C ASP A 65 -2.63 7.33 -7.09
N VAL A 66 -2.33 6.14 -6.55
CA VAL A 66 -0.99 5.56 -6.61
C VAL A 66 -0.57 5.14 -8.02
N ALA A 67 -1.48 5.12 -8.99
CA ALA A 67 -1.16 4.91 -10.39
C ALA A 67 -0.85 6.21 -11.16
N ASP A 68 -1.06 7.39 -10.55
CA ASP A 68 -0.80 8.68 -11.18
C ASP A 68 0.41 9.39 -10.53
N PRO A 69 1.55 9.53 -11.23
CA PRO A 69 2.71 10.24 -10.72
C PRO A 69 2.44 11.69 -10.29
N LYS A 70 1.48 12.38 -10.91
CA LYS A 70 1.12 13.76 -10.53
C LYS A 70 0.40 13.78 -9.18
N SER A 71 -0.50 12.83 -8.95
CA SER A 71 -1.16 12.66 -7.66
C SER A 71 -0.16 12.34 -6.55
N ILE A 72 0.81 11.46 -6.81
CA ILE A 72 1.90 11.15 -5.87
C ILE A 72 2.77 12.39 -5.56
N ALA A 73 3.16 13.15 -6.58
CA ALA A 73 3.94 14.37 -6.40
C ALA A 73 3.18 15.42 -5.57
N SER A 74 1.88 15.59 -5.83
CA SER A 74 1.00 16.48 -5.07
C SER A 74 0.96 16.09 -3.58
N LEU A 75 0.85 14.78 -3.28
CA LEU A 75 0.90 14.28 -1.90
C LEU A 75 2.24 14.60 -1.23
N ALA A 76 3.36 14.37 -1.92
CA ALA A 76 4.69 14.67 -1.37
C ALA A 76 4.85 16.15 -1.05
N ASP A 77 4.41 17.04 -1.94
CA ASP A 77 4.41 18.48 -1.71
C ASP A 77 3.52 18.89 -0.55
N PHE A 78 2.33 18.29 -0.42
CA PHE A 78 1.43 18.50 0.70
C PHE A 78 2.09 18.13 2.03
N VAL A 79 2.64 16.92 2.14
CA VAL A 79 3.32 16.44 3.37
C VAL A 79 4.51 17.33 3.70
N LYS A 80 5.31 17.72 2.70
CA LYS A 80 6.44 18.64 2.88
C LYS A 80 6.00 19.99 3.43
N LYS A 81 4.96 20.59 2.85
CA LYS A 81 4.46 21.92 3.25
C LYS A 81 3.81 21.91 4.63
N GLN A 82 3.03 20.88 4.93
CA GLN A 82 2.27 20.80 6.19
C GLN A 82 3.11 20.34 7.38
N PHE A 83 4.03 19.39 7.16
CA PHE A 83 4.70 18.68 8.24
C PHE A 83 6.22 18.74 8.18
N GLY A 84 6.81 19.06 7.01
CA GLY A 84 8.25 19.15 6.81
C GLY A 84 9.00 17.80 6.81
N LYS A 85 8.38 16.72 7.29
CA LYS A 85 8.93 15.36 7.34
C LYS A 85 7.83 14.31 7.25
N LEU A 86 8.22 13.03 7.14
CA LEU A 86 7.33 11.88 7.27
C LEU A 86 7.98 10.83 8.17
N ASP A 87 7.24 10.25 9.12
CA ASP A 87 7.77 9.21 10.00
C ASP A 87 7.30 7.81 9.60
N ILE A 88 6.08 7.68 9.08
CA ILE A 88 5.47 6.38 8.75
C ILE A 88 4.80 6.45 7.38
N LEU A 89 5.13 5.53 6.48
CA LEU A 89 4.40 5.29 5.25
C LEU A 89 3.77 3.89 5.28
N VAL A 90 2.46 3.82 5.06
CA VAL A 90 1.73 2.55 4.92
C VAL A 90 1.20 2.42 3.49
N ASN A 91 1.83 1.53 2.73
CA ASN A 91 1.37 1.11 1.41
C ASN A 91 0.27 0.06 1.55
N ASN A 92 -0.98 0.52 1.56
CA ASN A 92 -2.19 -0.29 1.70
C ASN A 92 -3.10 -0.24 0.46
N ALA A 93 -2.96 0.76 -0.42
CA ALA A 93 -3.75 0.83 -1.64
C ALA A 93 -3.56 -0.43 -2.52
N ALA A 94 -4.65 -1.13 -2.79
CA ALA A 94 -4.62 -2.37 -3.57
C ALA A 94 -5.94 -2.62 -4.33
N ILE A 95 -5.83 -3.35 -5.44
CA ILE A 95 -6.96 -3.95 -6.15
C ILE A 95 -6.76 -5.47 -6.30
N LEU A 96 -7.83 -6.18 -6.62
CA LEU A 96 -7.78 -7.60 -6.99
C LEU A 96 -7.43 -7.72 -8.46
N GLY A 97 -6.44 -8.57 -8.78
CA GLY A 97 -6.01 -8.85 -10.16
C GLY A 97 -6.79 -9.96 -10.85
N ALA A 98 -7.74 -10.58 -10.16
CA ALA A 98 -8.66 -11.53 -10.75
C ALA A 98 -9.96 -11.60 -9.93
N THR A 99 -11.07 -11.87 -10.60
CA THR A 99 -12.42 -12.01 -10.04
C THR A 99 -12.79 -13.45 -9.70
N PHE A 100 -11.80 -14.34 -9.53
CA PHE A 100 -12.07 -15.70 -9.09
C PHE A 100 -12.53 -15.69 -7.63
N PHE A 101 -13.84 -15.58 -7.42
CA PHE A 101 -14.47 -15.93 -6.15
C PHE A 101 -14.39 -17.44 -6.01
N ILE A 102 -13.32 -17.90 -5.37
CA ILE A 102 -13.26 -19.28 -4.90
C ILE A 102 -14.04 -19.30 -3.59
N ALA A 103 -15.20 -19.96 -3.58
CA ALA A 103 -15.93 -20.18 -2.34
C ALA A 103 -15.01 -20.92 -1.34
N PRO A 104 -15.07 -20.61 -0.04
CA PRO A 104 -14.27 -21.31 0.96
C PRO A 104 -14.46 -22.83 0.84
N GLY A 105 -13.36 -23.58 0.74
CA GLY A 105 -13.38 -25.05 0.67
C GLY A 105 -13.43 -25.65 -0.74
N ILE A 106 -13.42 -24.85 -1.81
CA ILE A 106 -13.24 -25.37 -3.18
C ILE A 106 -11.75 -25.41 -3.52
N GLU A 107 -11.18 -26.61 -3.62
CA GLU A 107 -9.87 -26.81 -4.27
C GLU A 107 -10.02 -26.52 -5.76
N VAL A 108 -9.39 -25.44 -6.22
CA VAL A 108 -9.34 -25.11 -7.65
C VAL A 108 -7.99 -25.57 -8.20
N ASN A 109 -8.03 -26.51 -9.14
CA ASN A 109 -6.83 -26.93 -9.87
C ASN A 109 -6.34 -25.75 -10.73
N SER A 110 -5.03 -25.51 -10.78
CA SER A 110 -4.44 -24.45 -11.62
C SER A 110 -4.82 -24.54 -13.10
N ARG A 111 -5.18 -25.73 -13.59
CA ARG A 111 -5.72 -25.96 -14.94
C ARG A 111 -7.12 -25.35 -15.15
N ASP A 112 -7.97 -25.36 -14.13
CA ASP A 112 -9.33 -24.80 -14.18
C ASP A 112 -9.33 -23.26 -14.05
N ILE A 113 -8.27 -22.70 -13.48
CA ILE A 113 -8.04 -21.25 -13.44
C ILE A 113 -7.70 -20.76 -14.85
N TRP A 114 -6.89 -21.52 -15.59
CA TRP A 114 -6.41 -21.13 -16.91
C TRP A 114 -7.46 -21.28 -18.01
N SER A 115 -8.34 -22.27 -17.91
CA SER A 115 -9.48 -22.41 -18.82
C SER A 115 -10.53 -21.30 -18.64
N LYS A 116 -10.53 -20.60 -17.50
CA LYS A 116 -11.43 -19.49 -17.17
C LYS A 116 -10.77 -18.12 -17.26
N ALA A 117 -9.50 -18.04 -17.64
CA ALA A 117 -8.80 -16.78 -17.80
C ALA A 117 -9.29 -16.07 -19.08
N THR A 118 -9.96 -14.94 -18.91
CA THR A 118 -10.40 -14.08 -20.01
C THR A 118 -9.41 -12.93 -20.26
N ASP A 119 -9.56 -12.23 -21.39
CA ASP A 119 -8.82 -10.98 -21.64
C ASP A 119 -9.07 -9.92 -20.53
N GLU A 120 -10.27 -9.94 -19.94
CA GLU A 120 -10.59 -9.09 -18.77
C GLU A 120 -9.75 -9.47 -17.54
N ASN A 121 -9.51 -10.76 -17.29
CA ASN A 121 -8.61 -11.20 -16.22
C ASN A 121 -7.16 -10.73 -16.47
N TYR A 122 -6.73 -10.73 -17.73
CA TYR A 122 -5.40 -10.25 -18.10
C TYR A 122 -5.23 -8.75 -17.81
N GLU A 123 -6.17 -7.92 -18.25
CA GLU A 123 -6.12 -6.47 -18.00
C GLU A 123 -6.25 -6.14 -16.50
N LEU A 124 -7.07 -6.88 -15.76
CA LEU A 124 -7.14 -6.76 -14.29
C LEU A 124 -5.83 -7.14 -13.62
N ALA A 125 -5.16 -8.21 -14.07
CA ALA A 125 -3.87 -8.63 -13.54
C ALA A 125 -2.78 -7.59 -13.80
N LYS A 126 -2.74 -7.02 -15.01
CA LYS A 126 -1.83 -5.92 -15.35
C LYS A 126 -2.05 -4.71 -14.44
N LYS A 127 -3.30 -4.27 -14.32
CA LYS A 127 -3.69 -3.14 -13.45
C LYS A 127 -3.36 -3.41 -11.98
N CYS A 128 -3.49 -4.66 -11.53
CA CYS A 128 -3.13 -5.08 -10.18
C CYS A 128 -1.63 -4.91 -9.92
N ILE A 129 -0.77 -5.31 -10.86
CA ILE A 129 0.68 -5.10 -10.75
C ILE A 129 1.01 -3.60 -10.74
N GLU A 130 0.38 -2.83 -11.63
CA GLU A 130 0.55 -1.37 -11.70
C GLU A 130 0.21 -0.69 -10.37
N ILE A 131 -0.92 -1.03 -9.74
CA ILE A 131 -1.37 -0.39 -8.50
C ILE A 131 -0.63 -0.96 -7.28
N ASN A 132 -0.64 -2.29 -7.11
CA ASN A 132 -0.22 -2.92 -5.86
C ASN A 132 1.31 -2.92 -5.69
N TYR A 133 2.05 -3.00 -6.80
CA TYR A 133 3.52 -3.02 -6.78
C TYR A 133 4.11 -1.70 -7.22
N TYR A 134 3.89 -1.29 -8.47
CA TYR A 134 4.53 -0.08 -9.00
C TYR A 134 4.02 1.17 -8.30
N GLY A 135 2.73 1.25 -8.00
CA GLY A 135 2.16 2.37 -7.23
C GLY A 135 2.79 2.51 -5.85
N ALA A 136 2.93 1.41 -5.11
CA ALA A 136 3.63 1.40 -3.83
C ALA A 136 5.10 1.81 -3.96
N LYS A 137 5.82 1.27 -4.95
CA LYS A 137 7.23 1.61 -5.22
C LYS A 137 7.41 3.09 -5.50
N ILE A 138 6.64 3.65 -6.43
CA ILE A 138 6.75 5.05 -6.86
C ILE A 138 6.37 5.99 -5.70
N THR A 139 5.34 5.63 -4.92
CA THR A 139 4.95 6.38 -3.72
C THR A 139 6.09 6.42 -2.69
N VAL A 140 6.77 5.29 -2.47
CA VAL A 140 7.96 5.24 -1.61
C VAL A 140 9.06 6.15 -2.15
N GLU A 141 9.40 6.03 -3.44
CA GLU A 141 10.47 6.83 -4.06
C GLU A 141 10.22 8.34 -3.93
N ALA A 142 8.98 8.77 -4.11
CA ALA A 142 8.61 10.18 -3.96
C ALA A 142 8.67 10.69 -2.50
N LEU A 143 8.43 9.81 -1.52
CA LEU A 143 8.38 10.17 -0.10
C LEU A 143 9.68 9.89 0.66
N ILE A 144 10.65 9.18 0.08
CA ILE A 144 11.97 8.93 0.67
C ILE A 144 12.65 10.20 1.20
N PRO A 145 12.70 11.33 0.45
CA PRO A 145 13.34 12.54 0.95
C PRO A 145 12.73 13.06 2.26
N LEU A 146 11.42 12.86 2.45
CA LEU A 146 10.71 13.26 3.67
C LEU A 146 10.90 12.25 4.80
N LEU A 147 10.97 10.95 4.47
CA LEU A 147 11.26 9.89 5.44
C LEU A 147 12.67 10.01 6.02
N GLN A 148 13.65 10.43 5.22
CA GLN A 148 15.03 10.63 5.67
C GLN A 148 15.18 11.76 6.70
N LEU A 149 14.19 12.65 6.81
CA LEU A 149 14.13 13.71 7.81
C LEU A 149 13.55 13.25 9.16
N SER A 150 13.06 12.00 9.25
CA SER A 150 12.61 11.41 10.51
C SER A 150 13.77 10.75 11.25
N ASP A 151 13.72 10.80 12.59
CA ASP A 151 14.65 10.08 13.45
C ASP A 151 14.46 8.56 13.39
N LEU A 152 13.22 8.11 13.14
CA LEU A 152 12.83 6.70 13.16
C LEU A 152 11.85 6.36 12.03
N PRO A 153 12.26 6.49 10.75
CA PRO A 153 11.37 6.26 9.63
C PRO A 153 10.93 4.79 9.56
N ARG A 154 9.68 4.58 9.11
CA ARG A 154 9.06 3.28 8.90
C ARG A 154 8.31 3.25 7.58
N ILE A 155 8.51 2.18 6.82
CA ILE A 155 7.68 1.84 5.66
C ILE A 155 7.02 0.50 5.94
N VAL A 156 5.71 0.43 5.76
CA VAL A 156 4.88 -0.75 5.95
C VAL A 156 4.18 -1.06 4.63
N ASN A 157 4.41 -2.26 4.10
CA ASN A 157 3.68 -2.76 2.94
C ASN A 157 2.61 -3.76 3.41
N VAL A 158 1.35 -3.49 3.08
CA VAL A 158 0.24 -4.41 3.36
C VAL A 158 0.11 -5.37 2.19
N SER A 159 0.15 -6.67 2.49
CA SER A 159 0.08 -7.75 1.50
C SER A 159 -0.95 -8.81 1.89
N SER A 160 -1.29 -9.71 0.96
CA SER A 160 -2.23 -10.82 1.16
C SER A 160 -1.68 -12.09 0.51
N SER A 161 -2.03 -13.25 1.07
CA SER A 161 -1.72 -14.57 0.51
C SER A 161 -2.27 -14.76 -0.91
N VAL A 162 -3.38 -14.10 -1.26
CA VAL A 162 -4.04 -14.19 -2.58
C VAL A 162 -3.31 -13.36 -3.65
N VAL A 163 -2.49 -12.38 -3.26
CA VAL A 163 -1.67 -11.57 -4.19
C VAL A 163 -0.33 -12.23 -4.50
N MET A 164 -0.06 -13.39 -3.89
CA MET A 164 1.14 -14.18 -4.15
C MET A 164 1.04 -14.83 -5.53
N LEU A 165 1.78 -14.28 -6.51
CA LEU A 165 1.95 -14.91 -7.83
C LEU A 165 2.71 -16.22 -7.65
N LYS A 166 2.01 -17.35 -7.53
CA LYS A 166 2.64 -18.67 -7.51
C LYS A 166 2.99 -19.04 -8.95
N VAL A 167 4.26 -18.88 -9.34
CA VAL A 167 4.76 -19.35 -10.63
C VAL A 167 4.90 -20.87 -10.56
N GLU A 168 3.90 -21.60 -11.07
CA GLU A 168 3.96 -23.05 -11.18
C GLU A 168 4.69 -23.44 -12.48
N SER A 169 5.87 -24.03 -12.34
CA SER A 169 6.85 -24.21 -13.41
C SER A 169 6.53 -25.38 -14.37
N ARG A 170 5.38 -25.36 -15.05
CA ARG A 170 5.03 -26.44 -16.01
C ARG A 170 4.55 -26.02 -17.40
N VAL A 171 4.60 -24.73 -17.76
CA VAL A 171 4.25 -24.26 -19.12
C VAL A 171 5.24 -23.18 -19.57
N PRO A 172 5.67 -23.13 -20.86
CA PRO A 172 6.67 -22.16 -21.30
C PRO A 172 6.05 -20.76 -21.40
N VAL A 173 6.11 -20.01 -20.30
CA VAL A 173 5.81 -18.58 -20.25
C VAL A 173 6.90 -17.84 -21.04
N LYS A 174 6.51 -16.91 -21.93
CA LYS A 174 7.46 -16.02 -22.63
C LYS A 174 8.49 -15.47 -21.64
N SER A 175 9.77 -15.60 -22.00
CA SER A 175 10.95 -15.37 -21.14
C SER A 175 10.92 -14.07 -20.34
N HIS A 176 10.27 -13.03 -20.87
CA HIS A 176 10.13 -11.73 -20.23
C HIS A 176 9.33 -11.76 -18.91
N PHE A 177 8.22 -12.51 -18.86
CA PHE A 177 7.34 -12.62 -17.67
C PHE A 177 7.97 -13.48 -16.57
N ARG A 178 8.71 -14.52 -16.95
CA ARG A 178 9.41 -15.40 -16.01
C ARG A 178 10.41 -14.62 -15.15
N SER A 179 11.10 -13.64 -15.74
CA SER A 179 12.07 -12.80 -15.01
C SER A 179 11.42 -11.83 -14.00
N GLN A 180 10.24 -11.28 -14.31
CA GLN A 180 9.55 -10.32 -13.43
C GLN A 180 8.79 -11.03 -12.30
N ALA A 181 8.14 -12.16 -12.60
CA ALA A 181 7.45 -12.96 -11.61
C ALA A 181 8.42 -13.67 -10.65
N LEU A 182 9.57 -14.18 -11.14
CA LEU A 182 10.61 -14.70 -10.24
C LEU A 182 11.18 -13.62 -9.32
N LYS A 183 11.36 -12.37 -9.78
CA LYS A 183 11.78 -11.26 -8.89
C LYS A 183 10.73 -10.92 -7.82
N MET A 184 9.44 -11.16 -8.09
CA MET A 184 8.36 -11.01 -7.11
C MET A 184 8.27 -12.20 -6.14
N VAL A 185 8.59 -13.42 -6.58
CA VAL A 185 8.56 -14.66 -5.77
C VAL A 185 9.83 -14.84 -4.94
N ASP A 186 11.01 -14.51 -5.48
CA ASP A 186 12.28 -14.38 -4.75
C ASP A 186 12.32 -13.13 -3.86
N GLY A 187 11.30 -12.28 -3.92
CA GLY A 187 11.05 -11.19 -2.97
C GLY A 187 10.72 -11.66 -1.54
N LYS A 188 11.11 -12.89 -1.16
CA LYS A 188 11.39 -13.20 0.24
C LYS A 188 12.54 -12.30 0.66
N VAL A 189 12.20 -11.20 1.34
CA VAL A 189 13.17 -10.32 2.00
C VAL A 189 14.09 -9.61 1.00
N SER A 190 13.64 -8.46 0.51
CA SER A 190 14.59 -7.41 0.14
C SER A 190 14.12 -6.15 0.83
N LEU A 191 14.67 -5.93 2.03
CA LEU A 191 14.77 -4.58 2.57
C LEU A 191 15.34 -3.71 1.45
N LEU A 192 14.72 -2.56 1.18
CA LEU A 192 15.49 -1.43 0.68
C LEU A 192 16.44 -1.02 1.81
N GLN A 193 17.55 -1.73 1.96
CA GLN A 193 18.73 -1.20 2.60
C GLN A 193 19.28 -0.16 1.63
N GLY A 194 18.76 1.07 1.73
CA GLY A 194 19.51 2.22 1.24
C GLY A 194 20.88 2.18 1.90
N LYS A 195 21.95 2.31 1.11
CA LYS A 195 23.30 2.48 1.63
C LYS A 195 23.29 3.67 2.61
N GLY A 196 23.38 3.39 3.90
CA GLY A 196 23.14 4.34 4.99
C GLY A 196 22.07 3.83 5.95
N GLU A 197 22.51 3.15 7.00
CA GLU A 197 21.69 2.61 8.08
C GLU A 197 20.69 3.66 8.63
N LYS A 198 19.40 3.55 8.28
CA LYS A 198 18.30 4.23 9.02
C LYS A 198 16.86 3.82 8.65
N LEU A 199 16.62 3.14 7.52
CA LEU A 199 15.27 2.70 7.14
C LEU A 199 14.98 1.27 7.64
N LYS A 200 14.18 1.15 8.71
CA LYS A 200 13.63 -0.15 9.14
C LYS A 200 12.22 -0.32 8.54
N GLY A 201 12.11 -1.10 7.47
CA GLY A 201 10.82 -1.53 6.94
C GLY A 201 10.21 -2.61 7.84
N VAL A 202 8.92 -2.48 8.20
CA VAL A 202 8.17 -3.50 8.92
C VAL A 202 7.09 -4.04 7.99
N LEU A 203 7.19 -5.31 7.60
CA LEU A 203 6.16 -5.97 6.81
C LEU A 203 5.05 -6.45 7.75
N ILE A 204 3.86 -5.84 7.67
CA ILE A 204 2.67 -6.36 8.36
C ILE A 204 1.89 -7.16 7.31
N GLY A 205 2.09 -8.48 7.31
CA GLY A 205 1.21 -9.40 6.58
C GLY A 205 -0.11 -9.51 7.32
N VAL A 206 -1.17 -8.90 6.78
CA VAL A 206 -2.53 -9.08 7.31
C VAL A 206 -3.18 -10.20 6.50
N THR A 207 -3.08 -11.43 7.00
CA THR A 207 -3.88 -12.55 6.50
C THR A 207 -5.33 -12.35 6.93
N ARG A 208 -6.25 -12.29 5.95
CA ARG A 208 -7.68 -12.49 6.23
C ARG A 208 -7.88 -13.95 6.65
N ASN A 209 -8.51 -14.16 7.80
CA ASN A 209 -9.16 -15.44 8.11
C ASN A 209 -10.44 -15.58 7.30
#